data_AF-A0A7C1PX92-F1
#
_entry.id   AF-A0A7C1PX92-F1
#
_cell.length_a   1.000
_cell.length_b   1.000
_cell.length_c   1.000
_cell.angle_alpha   90.00
_cell.angle_beta   90.00
_cell.angle_gamma   90.00
#
_symmetry.space_group_name_H-M   'P 1'
#
loop_
_entity.id
_entity.type
_entity.pdbx_description
1 polymer ?
#
loop_
_entity_poly.entity_id
_entity_poly.type
_entity_poly.pdbx_seq_one_letter_code
_entity_poly.pdbx_strand_id
1 'polypeptide(L)'
;MGNVKMIGSMLDVSIEDIERYFKTTTTLKDWLLKDGYRPTFFTNKVMVTVWERPSLRTRVSFEAGMAQLGGNFITLKAFPPETADIIFKEDVRDQASVLSSMCDLIMSRVYK
;
A
#
# COMPACT_ATOMS: atom_id res chain seq x y z
N MET A 1 6.38 -10.62 16.89
CA MET A 1 5.77 -9.68 15.93
C MET A 1 6.89 -8.84 15.36
N GLY A 2 7.07 -8.82 14.04
CA GLY A 2 8.05 -7.93 13.41
C GLY A 2 7.71 -6.47 13.68
N ASN A 3 8.69 -5.58 13.58
CA ASN A 3 8.45 -4.13 13.70
C ASN A 3 7.49 -3.69 12.59
N VAL A 4 6.24 -3.40 12.95
CA VAL A 4 5.26 -2.80 12.05
C VAL A 4 5.61 -1.33 11.89
N LYS A 5 5.84 -0.90 10.64
CA LYS A 5 6.04 0.51 10.32
C LYS A 5 4.74 1.10 9.77
N MET A 6 4.15 2.03 10.50
CA MET A 6 2.99 2.80 10.07
C MET A 6 3.44 4.19 9.61
N ILE A 7 2.89 4.68 8.49
CA ILE A 7 3.09 6.05 7.99
C ILE A 7 1.70 6.67 7.80
N GLY A 8 1.21 7.38 8.81
CA GLY A 8 -0.05 8.14 8.76
C GLY A 8 0.15 9.64 8.50
N SER A 9 1.36 10.14 8.78
CA SER A 9 1.76 11.53 8.63
C SER A 9 3.21 11.62 8.15
N MET A 10 3.59 12.76 7.56
CA MET A 10 4.98 13.06 7.24
C MET A 10 5.86 13.13 8.51
N LEU A 11 5.26 13.36 9.68
CA LEU A 11 5.95 13.38 10.97
C LEU A 11 6.38 11.97 11.43
N ASP A 12 5.83 10.91 10.84
CA ASP A 12 6.18 9.52 11.18
C ASP A 12 7.46 9.04 10.47
N VAL A 13 8.07 9.90 9.66
CA VAL A 13 9.20 9.58 8.80
C VAL A 13 10.40 10.44 9.20
N SER A 14 11.49 9.81 9.62
CA SER A 14 12.72 10.54 9.96
C SER A 14 13.43 11.07 8.71
N ILE A 15 14.35 12.02 8.89
CA ILE A 15 15.15 12.55 7.78
C ILE A 15 15.94 11.42 7.10
N GLU A 16 16.51 10.50 7.89
CA GLU A 16 17.26 9.34 7.40
C GLU A 16 16.36 8.40 6.58
N ASP A 17 15.11 8.21 6.99
CA ASP A 17 14.13 7.45 6.23
C ASP A 17 13.83 8.13 4.89
N ILE A 18 13.64 9.45 4.87
CA ILE A 18 13.39 10.24 3.66
C ILE A 18 14.55 10.06 2.67
N GLU A 19 15.78 10.27 3.13
CA GLU A 19 16.98 10.08 2.30
C GLU A 19 17.07 8.66 1.75
N ARG A 20 16.79 7.65 2.60
CA ARG A 20 16.77 6.25 2.18
C ARG A 20 15.69 5.99 1.12
N TYR A 21 14.50 6.56 1.25
CA TYR A 21 13.42 6.38 0.28
C TYR A 21 13.75 7.02 -1.07
N PHE A 22 14.32 8.22 -1.08
CA PHE A 22 14.74 8.87 -2.33
C PHE A 22 15.90 8.16 -3.00
N LYS A 23 16.88 7.66 -2.23
CA LYS A 23 17.96 6.82 -2.74
C LYS A 23 17.40 5.55 -3.38
N THR A 24 16.52 4.85 -2.67
CA THR A 24 15.87 3.61 -3.16
C THR A 24 15.06 3.88 -4.44
N THR A 25 14.31 4.98 -4.47
CA THR A 25 13.51 5.37 -5.64
C THR A 25 14.39 5.62 -6.86
N THR A 26 15.52 6.33 -6.69
CA THR A 26 16.49 6.57 -7.77
C THR A 26 17.06 5.25 -8.28
N THR A 27 17.48 4.35 -7.38
CA THR A 27 18.01 3.04 -7.75
C THR A 27 16.99 2.19 -8.53
N LEU A 28 15.76 2.08 -8.02
CA LEU A 28 14.69 1.32 -8.70
C LEU A 28 14.38 1.89 -10.08
N LYS A 29 14.37 3.22 -10.21
CA LYS A 29 14.14 3.90 -11.49
C LYS A 29 15.27 3.66 -12.47
N ASP A 30 16.52 3.72 -12.01
CA ASP A 30 17.69 3.46 -12.85
C ASP A 30 17.70 2.01 -13.36
N TRP A 31 17.48 1.03 -12.49
CA TRP A 31 17.35 -0.36 -12.89
C TRP A 31 16.28 -0.57 -13.96
N LEU A 32 15.11 0.06 -13.78
CA LEU A 32 14.02 -0.06 -14.75
C LEU A 32 14.35 0.62 -16.08
N LEU A 33 14.81 1.86 -16.05
CA LEU A 33 14.90 2.71 -17.25
C LEU A 33 16.21 2.55 -18.02
N LYS A 34 17.31 2.23 -17.32
CA LYS A 34 18.64 2.09 -17.93
C LYS A 34 18.96 0.62 -18.19
N ASP A 35 18.70 -0.24 -17.21
CA ASP A 35 19.13 -1.63 -17.27
C ASP A 35 18.01 -2.58 -17.74
N GLY A 36 16.76 -2.09 -17.84
CA GLY A 36 15.58 -2.90 -18.15
C GLY A 36 15.24 -3.93 -17.06
N TYR A 37 15.89 -3.85 -15.90
CA TYR A 37 15.75 -4.79 -14.80
C TYR A 37 14.51 -4.47 -13.96
N ARG A 38 13.64 -5.47 -13.76
CA ARG A 38 12.45 -5.40 -12.91
C ARG A 38 12.61 -6.36 -11.72
N PRO A 39 13.04 -5.87 -10.55
CA PRO A 39 13.21 -6.73 -9.40
C PRO A 39 11.85 -7.21 -8.86
N THR A 40 11.79 -8.44 -8.37
CA THR A 40 10.57 -9.03 -7.78
C THR A 40 10.64 -9.09 -6.25
N PHE A 41 10.93 -7.96 -5.60
CA PHE A 41 11.10 -7.91 -4.14
C PHE A 41 9.84 -8.28 -3.33
N PHE A 42 8.66 -8.19 -3.97
CA PHE A 42 7.38 -8.47 -3.35
C PHE A 42 6.71 -9.75 -3.87
N THR A 43 7.49 -10.70 -4.41
CA THR A 43 6.97 -12.04 -4.73
C THR A 43 6.23 -12.64 -3.54
N ASN A 44 5.02 -13.14 -3.79
CA ASN A 44 4.10 -13.71 -2.80
C ASN A 44 3.65 -12.75 -1.70
N LYS A 45 3.83 -11.43 -1.88
CA LYS A 45 3.30 -10.41 -0.99
C LYS A 45 1.98 -9.87 -1.50
N VAL A 46 1.06 -9.60 -0.59
CA VAL A 46 -0.28 -9.07 -0.90
C VAL A 46 -0.45 -7.72 -0.23
N MET A 47 -0.76 -6.69 -1.03
CA MET A 47 -1.14 -5.37 -0.54
C MET A 47 -2.65 -5.18 -0.65
N VAL A 48 -3.32 -4.81 0.43
CA VAL A 48 -4.71 -4.35 0.35
C VAL A 48 -4.75 -2.81 0.31
N THR A 49 -5.61 -2.27 -0.54
CA THR A 49 -5.87 -0.83 -0.62
C THR A 49 -7.32 -0.53 -0.27
N VAL A 50 -7.57 0.43 0.61
CA VAL A 50 -8.90 0.81 1.11
C VAL A 50 -9.23 2.24 0.68
N TRP A 51 -10.37 2.46 0.03
CA TRP A 51 -10.72 3.75 -0.56
C TRP A 51 -12.12 4.23 -0.15
N GLU A 52 -12.18 5.28 0.67
CA GLU A 52 -13.41 6.05 0.88
C GLU A 52 -13.52 7.22 -0.10
N ARG A 53 -12.39 7.70 -0.64
CA ARG A 53 -12.36 8.78 -1.63
C ARG A 53 -11.67 8.33 -2.92
N PRO A 54 -12.31 8.49 -4.09
CA PRO A 54 -11.71 8.06 -5.34
C PRO A 54 -10.44 8.87 -5.62
N SER A 55 -9.39 8.18 -6.07
CA SER A 55 -8.18 8.84 -6.59
C SER A 55 -7.42 7.96 -7.55
N LEU A 56 -7.53 8.29 -8.84
CA LEU A 56 -6.91 7.51 -9.90
C LEU A 56 -5.39 7.46 -9.76
N ARG A 57 -4.74 8.63 -9.61
CA ARG A 57 -3.27 8.71 -9.54
C ARG A 57 -2.71 7.90 -8.38
N THR A 58 -3.26 8.07 -7.18
CA THR A 58 -2.79 7.35 -6.00
C THR A 58 -3.06 5.85 -6.12
N ARG A 59 -4.26 5.45 -6.55
CA ARG A 59 -4.59 4.03 -6.69
C ARG A 59 -3.68 3.34 -7.70
N VAL A 60 -3.59 3.89 -8.91
CA VAL A 60 -2.76 3.32 -9.98
C VAL A 60 -1.28 3.29 -9.59
N SER A 61 -0.75 4.30 -8.88
CA SER A 61 0.66 4.28 -8.46
C SER A 61 0.97 3.16 -7.48
N PHE A 62 0.07 2.89 -6.52
CA PHE A 62 0.26 1.79 -5.56
C PHE A 62 0.10 0.44 -6.24
N GLU A 63 -1.02 0.22 -6.95
CA GLU A 63 -1.32 -1.05 -7.62
C GLU A 63 -0.24 -1.42 -8.65
N ALA A 64 0.13 -0.47 -9.52
CA ALA A 64 1.19 -0.70 -10.50
C ALA A 64 2.55 -0.91 -9.84
N GLY A 65 2.89 -0.14 -8.79
CA GLY A 65 4.15 -0.31 -8.06
C GLY A 65 4.28 -1.70 -7.44
N MET A 66 3.21 -2.19 -6.80
CA MET A 66 3.17 -3.53 -6.21
C MET A 66 3.34 -4.62 -7.27
N ALA A 67 2.59 -4.52 -8.38
CA ALA A 67 2.67 -5.47 -9.48
C ALA A 67 4.05 -5.46 -10.16
N GLN A 68 4.63 -4.29 -10.38
CA GLN A 68 5.97 -4.14 -10.99
C GLN A 68 7.08 -4.78 -10.14
N LEU A 69 6.88 -4.84 -8.82
CA LEU A 69 7.78 -5.46 -7.87
C LEU A 69 7.43 -6.94 -7.60
N GLY A 70 6.57 -7.55 -8.42
CA GLY A 70 6.22 -8.97 -8.35
C GLY A 70 5.17 -9.34 -7.29
N GLY A 71 4.53 -8.34 -6.69
CA GLY A 71 3.49 -8.53 -5.68
C GLY A 71 2.07 -8.52 -6.25
N ASN A 72 1.12 -8.94 -5.41
CA ASN A 72 -0.31 -8.89 -5.69
C ASN A 72 -0.97 -7.76 -4.90
N PHE A 73 -2.15 -7.32 -5.35
CA PHE A 73 -2.94 -6.34 -4.64
C PHE A 73 -4.43 -6.65 -4.66
N ILE A 74 -5.13 -6.21 -3.61
CA ILE A 74 -6.59 -6.28 -3.46
C ILE A 74 -7.08 -4.85 -3.24
N THR A 75 -8.12 -4.45 -3.95
CA THR A 75 -8.68 -3.10 -3.85
C THR A 75 -10.08 -3.17 -3.26
N LEU A 76 -10.26 -2.53 -2.11
CA LEU A 76 -11.51 -2.44 -1.37
C LEU A 76 -12.06 -1.03 -1.46
N LYS A 77 -13.29 -0.91 -1.94
CA LYS A 77 -14.10 0.29 -1.85
C LYS A 77 -14.71 0.33 -0.46
N ALA A 78 -14.56 1.45 0.22
CA ALA A 78 -15.19 1.70 1.51
C ALA A 78 -16.32 2.72 1.39
N PHE A 79 -16.56 3.33 0.22
CA PHE A 79 -17.64 4.29 0.04
C PHE A 79 -18.15 4.29 -1.42
N PRO A 80 -19.44 4.55 -1.67
CA PRO A 80 -20.52 4.76 -0.70
C PRO A 80 -21.00 3.44 -0.05
N PRO A 81 -21.66 3.48 1.13
CA PRO A 81 -21.98 2.30 1.93
C PRO A 81 -22.75 1.19 1.20
N GLU A 82 -23.61 1.55 0.24
CA GLU A 82 -24.37 0.61 -0.58
C GLU A 82 -23.52 -0.28 -1.49
N THR A 83 -22.26 0.11 -1.77
CA THR A 83 -21.34 -0.61 -2.66
C THR A 83 -19.97 -0.85 -2.03
N ALA A 84 -19.87 -0.65 -0.72
CA ALA A 84 -18.65 -0.85 0.03
C ALA A 84 -18.35 -2.34 0.18
N ASP A 85 -17.10 -2.70 -0.09
CA ASP A 85 -16.54 -4.03 0.15
C ASP A 85 -16.22 -4.21 1.66
N ILE A 86 -16.11 -3.10 2.39
CA ILE A 86 -15.96 -3.04 3.85
C ILE A 86 -17.33 -3.05 4.52
N ILE A 87 -17.51 -3.93 5.51
CA ILE A 87 -18.78 -4.09 6.20
C ILE A 87 -18.87 -3.05 7.31
N PHE A 88 -19.57 -1.95 7.06
CA PHE A 88 -19.78 -0.85 8.04
C PHE A 88 -20.44 -1.28 9.37
N LYS A 89 -21.04 -2.46 9.42
CA LYS A 89 -21.65 -3.02 10.65
C LYS A 89 -20.68 -3.84 11.50
N GLU A 90 -19.49 -4.16 11.00
CA GLU A 90 -18.46 -4.89 11.74
C GLU A 90 -17.49 -3.93 12.43
N ASP A 91 -16.93 -4.36 13.57
CA ASP A 91 -15.91 -3.58 14.27
C ASP A 91 -14.67 -3.40 13.38
N VAL A 92 -14.14 -2.17 13.31
CA VAL A 92 -12.92 -1.85 12.56
C VAL A 92 -11.74 -2.73 13.00
N ARG A 93 -11.68 -3.11 14.29
CA ARG A 93 -10.66 -4.01 14.83
C ARG A 93 -10.76 -5.41 14.25
N ASP A 94 -11.97 -5.94 14.09
CA ASP A 94 -12.19 -7.27 13.54
C ASP A 94 -11.78 -7.29 12.07
N GLN A 95 -12.21 -6.26 11.32
CA GLN A 95 -11.82 -6.08 9.92
C GLN A 95 -10.31 -5.92 9.77
N ALA A 96 -9.67 -5.09 10.60
CA ALA A 96 -8.21 -4.92 10.60
C ALA A 96 -7.48 -6.22 10.93
N SER A 97 -8.04 -7.07 11.82
CA SER A 97 -7.47 -8.37 12.16
C SER A 97 -7.53 -9.34 10.99
N VAL A 98 -8.67 -9.38 10.27
CA VAL A 98 -8.80 -10.18 9.04
C VAL A 98 -7.79 -9.72 7.99
N LEU A 99 -7.74 -8.42 7.70
CA LEU A 99 -6.80 -7.87 6.71
C LEU A 99 -5.34 -8.17 7.07
N SER A 100 -4.96 -7.98 8.34
CA SER A 100 -3.59 -8.21 8.81
C SER A 100 -3.19 -9.70 8.79
N SER A 101 -4.16 -10.61 8.82
CA SER A 101 -3.89 -12.06 8.75
C SER A 101 -3.67 -12.57 7.33
N MET A 102 -4.14 -11.83 6.32
CA MET A 102 -4.14 -12.26 4.91
C MET A 102 -3.27 -11.37 4.01
N CYS A 103 -2.92 -10.15 4.45
CA CYS A 103 -2.17 -9.18 3.68
C CYS A 103 -0.88 -8.77 4.39
N ASP A 104 0.15 -8.43 3.61
CA ASP A 104 1.45 -7.97 4.11
C ASP A 104 1.53 -6.44 4.23
N LEU A 105 0.69 -5.72 3.49
CA LEU A 105 0.66 -4.25 3.46
C LEU A 105 -0.77 -3.73 3.37
N ILE A 106 -1.07 -2.66 4.11
CA ILE A 106 -2.34 -1.95 4.05
C ILE A 106 -2.07 -0.50 3.65
N MET A 107 -2.70 -0.04 2.58
CA MET A 107 -2.79 1.38 2.23
C MET A 107 -4.23 1.82 2.35
N SER A 108 -4.50 2.91 3.05
CA SER A 108 -5.86 3.43 3.23
C SER A 108 -5.94 4.90 2.86
N ARG A 109 -6.97 5.25 2.09
CA ARG A 109 -7.39 6.62 1.83
C ARG A 109 -8.79 6.83 2.40
N VAL A 110 -8.82 7.31 3.63
CA VAL A 110 -10.01 7.49 4.46
C VAL A 110 -10.25 8.95 4.81
N TYR A 111 -11.42 9.26 5.36
CA TYR A 111 -11.72 10.53 6.00
C TYR A 111 -10.86 10.74 7.27
N LYS A 112 -10.70 12.00 7.68
CA LYS A 112 -10.10 12.36 8.96
C LYS A 112 -11.14 12.25 10.07
#